data_AF-A0A2P4XTV9-F1
#
_entry.id   AF-A0A2P4XTV9-F1
#
_cell.length_a   1.000
_cell.length_b   1.000
_cell.length_c   1.000
_cell.angle_alpha   90.00
_cell.angle_beta   90.00
_cell.angle_gamma   90.00
#
_symmetry.space_group_name_H-M   'P 1'
#
loop_
_entity.id
_entity.type
_entity.pdbx_description
1 polymer ?
#
loop_
_entity_poly.entity_id
_entity_poly.type
_entity_poly.pdbx_seq_one_letter_code
_entity_poly.pdbx_strand_id
1 'polypeptide(L)'
;MHRCLVEYQADNLLLDAFIEHPSTKRLLRQVQKMKGDIVAFLPSHKTIAAVVTDDAGHCGRARRLLAQRWPGIAFIRCFAHDINNLVKQVLKSIFRTTAREAATAVNTLNASYSKWLRLLQDVQKQEYDKTRAMIALCPNRQNSMQDCFTSSLRSKTALTILSCRYACSGGWPSSLRKPECREFWTSLAEAKRVYLISCFLLLPA
;
A
#
# COMPACT_ATOMS: atom_id res chain seq x y z
N MET A 1 18.19 -20.51 -23.79
CA MET A 1 18.63 -19.23 -23.19
C MET A 1 17.71 -18.92 -22.01
N HIS A 2 18.18 -18.97 -20.76
CA HIS A 2 17.33 -18.75 -19.57
C HIS A 2 17.43 -17.28 -19.16
N ARG A 3 16.36 -16.51 -19.32
CA ARG A 3 16.31 -15.08 -18.95
C ARG A 3 15.98 -14.96 -17.46
N CYS A 4 16.80 -14.24 -16.70
CA CYS A 4 16.54 -13.96 -15.28
C CYS A 4 15.85 -12.61 -15.16
N LEU A 5 14.69 -12.57 -14.49
CA LEU A 5 14.11 -11.31 -14.03
C LEU A 5 14.75 -10.98 -12.69
N VAL A 6 15.38 -9.81 -12.57
CA VAL A 6 15.87 -9.29 -11.29
C VAL A 6 15.01 -8.08 -10.96
N GLU A 7 14.15 -8.24 -9.96
CA GLU A 7 13.30 -7.15 -9.45
C GLU A 7 14.06 -6.42 -8.33
N TYR A 8 14.24 -5.10 -8.49
CA TYR A 8 14.89 -4.25 -7.50
C TYR A 8 13.90 -3.20 -7.03
N GLN A 9 13.51 -3.27 -5.76
CA GLN A 9 12.62 -2.30 -5.14
C GLN A 9 13.48 -1.27 -4.40
N ALA A 10 13.54 -0.05 -4.91
CA ALA A 10 14.24 1.05 -4.24
C ALA A 10 13.38 1.57 -3.09
N ASP A 11 13.95 1.64 -1.88
CA ASP A 11 13.31 2.32 -0.77
C ASP A 11 13.16 3.81 -1.10
N ASN A 12 11.90 4.27 -1.09
CA ASN A 12 11.54 5.67 -1.24
C ASN A 12 12.21 6.49 -0.14
N LEU A 13 13.08 7.46 -0.47
CA LEU A 13 13.23 8.79 0.20
C LEU A 13 14.36 9.67 -0.40
N LEU A 14 13.99 10.90 -0.78
CA LEU A 14 14.72 12.18 -0.96
C LEU A 14 15.84 12.35 -2.02
N LEU A 15 16.03 13.61 -2.45
CA LEU A 15 16.09 14.00 -3.87
C LEU A 15 17.44 14.55 -4.40
N ASP A 16 18.42 14.88 -3.58
CA ASP A 16 19.54 15.72 -4.09
C ASP A 16 20.88 14.98 -4.24
N ALA A 17 20.91 13.71 -3.87
CA ALA A 17 22.11 12.89 -3.85
C ALA A 17 21.85 11.47 -4.39
N PHE A 18 20.92 11.31 -5.35
CA PHE A 18 20.51 9.98 -5.82
C PHE A 18 21.71 9.12 -6.23
N ILE A 19 22.68 9.65 -6.99
CA ILE A 19 23.90 8.92 -7.40
C ILE A 19 24.86 8.69 -6.22
N GLU A 20 24.80 9.53 -5.19
CA GLU A 20 25.69 9.47 -4.04
C GLU A 20 25.16 8.65 -2.86
N HIS A 21 23.88 8.31 -2.88
CA HIS A 21 23.23 7.58 -1.82
C HIS A 21 23.79 6.15 -1.71
N PRO A 22 24.02 5.59 -0.52
CA PRO A 22 24.58 4.24 -0.37
C PRO A 22 23.79 3.14 -1.08
N SER A 23 22.46 3.23 -1.19
CA SER A 23 21.65 2.24 -1.93
C SER A 23 21.84 2.34 -3.45
N THR A 24 21.89 3.55 -4.00
CA THR A 24 22.17 3.76 -5.42
C THR A 24 23.63 3.54 -5.75
N LYS A 25 24.58 3.94 -4.88
CA LYS A 25 25.98 3.53 -4.95
C LYS A 25 26.08 2.02 -4.82
N ARG A 26 25.25 1.32 -4.04
CA ARG A 26 25.20 -0.15 -4.01
C ARG A 26 24.65 -0.69 -5.31
N LEU A 27 23.54 -0.20 -5.86
CA LEU A 27 23.00 -0.62 -7.15
C LEU A 27 23.98 -0.33 -8.28
N LEU A 28 24.56 0.86 -8.34
CA LEU A 28 25.57 1.28 -9.30
C LEU A 28 26.87 0.50 -9.10
N ARG A 29 27.36 0.28 -7.87
CA ARG A 29 28.48 -0.63 -7.61
C ARG A 29 28.12 -2.07 -7.92
N GLN A 30 26.87 -2.49 -7.78
CA GLN A 30 26.43 -3.80 -8.20
C GLN A 30 26.46 -3.85 -9.72
N VAL A 31 25.96 -2.84 -10.43
CA VAL A 31 25.92 -2.71 -11.90
C VAL A 31 27.32 -2.49 -12.50
N GLN A 32 28.22 -1.86 -11.74
CA GLN A 32 29.60 -1.56 -12.10
C GLN A 32 30.54 -2.70 -11.67
N LYS A 33 30.20 -3.47 -10.63
CA LYS A 33 30.71 -4.83 -10.41
C LYS A 33 30.19 -5.77 -11.49
N MET A 34 28.94 -5.64 -11.95
CA MET A 34 28.37 -6.39 -13.09
C MET A 34 29.01 -6.02 -14.44
N LYS A 35 29.80 -4.93 -14.53
CA LYS A 35 30.69 -4.66 -15.68
C LYS A 35 31.91 -5.57 -15.72
N GLY A 36 32.31 -6.13 -14.57
CA GLY A 36 33.35 -7.15 -14.45
C GLY A 36 32.71 -8.50 -14.12
N ASP A 37 32.82 -9.45 -15.04
CA ASP A 37 32.49 -10.86 -14.82
C ASP A 37 31.08 -11.15 -14.25
N ILE A 38 30.07 -10.87 -15.07
CA ILE A 38 28.70 -11.40 -14.95
C ILE A 38 28.66 -12.93 -14.80
N VAL A 39 29.73 -13.63 -15.18
CA VAL A 39 29.82 -15.09 -15.20
C VAL A 39 29.93 -15.70 -13.79
N ALA A 40 30.41 -14.96 -12.79
CA ALA A 40 30.70 -15.53 -11.46
C ALA A 40 29.52 -15.49 -10.46
N PHE A 41 28.55 -14.59 -10.64
CA PHE A 41 27.43 -14.39 -9.68
C PHE A 41 26.05 -14.72 -10.23
N LEU A 42 25.93 -14.95 -11.55
CA LEU A 42 24.76 -15.57 -12.14
C LEU A 42 25.17 -17.00 -12.52
N PRO A 43 24.34 -18.02 -12.28
CA PRO A 43 24.60 -19.34 -12.86
C PRO A 43 24.86 -19.14 -14.36
N SER A 44 25.93 -19.76 -14.86
CA SER A 44 26.78 -19.44 -16.01
C SER A 44 26.14 -19.16 -17.39
N HIS A 45 24.83 -18.94 -17.49
CA HIS A 45 24.10 -18.77 -18.74
C HIS A 45 22.91 -17.77 -18.68
N LYS A 46 22.88 -16.83 -17.71
CA LYS A 46 21.78 -15.86 -17.59
C LYS A 46 22.20 -14.43 -17.93
N THR A 47 21.54 -13.83 -18.92
CA THR A 47 21.67 -12.41 -19.30
C THR A 47 20.55 -11.59 -18.64
N ILE A 48 20.84 -10.41 -18.12
CA ILE A 48 19.81 -9.48 -17.62
C ILE A 48 19.08 -8.92 -18.83
N ALA A 49 17.78 -9.24 -18.95
CA ALA A 49 16.97 -8.78 -20.07
C ALA A 49 16.18 -7.50 -19.74
N ALA A 50 15.88 -7.25 -18.47
CA ALA A 50 15.09 -6.11 -18.05
C ALA A 50 15.37 -5.67 -16.62
N VAL A 51 15.14 -4.37 -16.36
CA VAL A 51 15.13 -3.73 -15.05
C VAL A 51 13.78 -3.03 -14.89
N VAL A 52 13.06 -3.39 -13.83
CA VAL A 52 11.74 -2.84 -13.50
C VAL A 52 11.88 -1.92 -12.29
N THR A 53 11.35 -0.70 -12.37
CA THR A 53 11.40 0.29 -11.28
C THR A 53 10.06 0.98 -11.12
N ASP A 54 9.75 1.51 -9.93
CA ASP A 54 8.53 2.29 -9.70
C ASP A 54 8.50 3.60 -10.51
N ASP A 55 7.38 4.33 -10.48
CA ASP A 55 7.23 5.58 -11.24
C ASP A 55 7.62 6.83 -10.45
N ALA A 56 8.60 6.72 -9.56
CA ALA A 56 9.21 7.89 -8.94
C ALA A 56 10.03 8.68 -9.98
N GLY A 57 10.07 10.01 -9.83
CA GLY A 57 10.76 10.89 -10.81
C GLY A 57 12.24 10.55 -11.02
N HIS A 58 12.93 10.14 -9.95
CA HIS A 58 14.33 9.70 -10.02
C HIS A 58 14.48 8.36 -10.76
N CYS A 59 13.57 7.41 -10.56
CA CYS A 59 13.50 6.16 -11.31
C CYS A 59 13.27 6.43 -12.81
N GLY A 60 12.37 7.35 -13.15
CA GLY A 60 12.14 7.78 -14.52
C GLY A 60 13.41 8.35 -15.19
N ARG A 61 14.17 9.20 -14.48
CA ARG A 61 15.46 9.71 -14.96
C ARG A 61 16.49 8.60 -15.12
N ALA A 62 16.59 7.70 -14.14
CA ALA A 62 17.53 6.57 -14.19
C ALA A 62 17.24 5.64 -15.37
N ARG A 63 15.97 5.28 -15.62
CA ARG A 63 15.58 4.47 -16.78
C ARG A 63 16.05 5.09 -18.09
N ARG A 64 15.84 6.40 -18.30
CA ARG A 64 16.27 7.11 -19.52
C ARG A 64 17.78 7.08 -19.72
N LEU A 65 18.55 7.37 -18.67
CA LEU A 65 20.02 7.39 -18.73
C LEU A 65 20.61 5.99 -18.93
N LEU A 66 20.06 4.99 -18.23
CA LEU A 66 20.56 3.62 -18.30
C LEU A 66 20.18 2.95 -19.62
N ALA A 67 19.00 3.23 -20.17
CA ALA A 67 18.59 2.71 -21.48
C ALA A 67 19.54 3.16 -22.60
N GLN A 68 20.03 4.40 -22.55
CA GLN A 68 21.04 4.88 -23.49
C GLN A 68 22.40 4.18 -23.31
N ARG A 69 22.79 3.94 -22.05
CA ARG A 69 24.07 3.32 -21.73
C ARG A 69 24.10 1.81 -22.00
N TRP A 70 22.93 1.17 -22.00
CA TRP A 70 22.78 -0.29 -22.02
C TRP A 70 21.60 -0.70 -22.92
N PRO A 71 21.70 -0.54 -24.25
CA PRO A 71 20.58 -0.77 -25.17
C PRO A 71 20.08 -2.22 -25.22
N GLY A 72 20.89 -3.18 -24.75
CA GLY A 72 20.51 -4.60 -24.66
C GLY A 72 19.64 -4.96 -23.44
N ILE A 73 19.34 -4.00 -22.56
CA ILE A 73 18.55 -4.20 -21.34
C ILE A 73 17.30 -3.31 -21.40
N ALA A 74 16.11 -3.89 -21.21
CA ALA A 74 14.86 -3.14 -21.16
C ALA A 74 14.67 -2.45 -19.80
N PHE A 75 14.56 -1.13 -19.76
CA PHE A 75 14.27 -0.38 -18.53
C PHE A 75 12.80 0.06 -18.50
N ILE A 76 11.96 -0.65 -17.74
CA ILE A 76 10.50 -0.48 -17.76
C ILE A 76 9.93 -0.06 -16.39
N ARG A 77 8.70 0.47 -16.42
CA ARG A 77 7.94 0.80 -15.20
C ARG A 77 7.34 -0.44 -14.55
N CYS A 78 7.24 -0.41 -13.24
CA CYS A 78 6.51 -1.39 -12.45
C CYS A 78 5.01 -1.20 -12.68
N PHE A 79 4.40 -2.12 -13.42
CA PHE A 79 2.96 -2.12 -13.68
C PHE A 79 2.14 -2.19 -12.38
N ALA A 80 2.61 -2.95 -11.38
CA ALA A 80 1.97 -3.01 -10.06
C ALA A 80 1.91 -1.65 -9.36
N HIS A 81 2.98 -0.85 -9.50
CA HIS A 81 3.02 0.50 -8.94
C HIS A 81 2.07 1.45 -9.68
N ASP A 82 2.02 1.37 -11.01
CA ASP A 82 1.12 2.19 -11.84
C ASP A 82 -0.36 1.90 -11.52
N ILE A 83 -0.73 0.62 -11.40
CA ILE A 83 -2.08 0.20 -11.00
C ILE A 83 -2.41 0.70 -9.59
N ASN A 84 -1.49 0.57 -8.62
CA ASN A 84 -1.70 1.10 -7.28
C ASN A 84 -1.91 2.63 -7.28
N ASN A 85 -1.19 3.37 -8.12
CA ASN A 85 -1.37 4.81 -8.25
C ASN A 85 -2.72 5.17 -8.89
N LEU A 86 -3.15 4.43 -9.92
CA LEU A 86 -4.47 4.60 -10.54
C LEU A 86 -5.59 4.36 -9.52
N VAL A 87 -5.53 3.26 -8.77
CA VAL A 87 -6.50 2.94 -7.71
C VAL A 87 -6.53 4.03 -6.65
N LYS A 88 -5.38 4.54 -6.23
CA LYS A 88 -5.30 5.68 -5.31
C LYS A 88 -6.02 6.91 -5.87
N GLN A 89 -5.92 7.20 -7.16
CA GLN A 89 -6.64 8.32 -7.79
C GLN A 89 -8.15 8.10 -7.81
N VAL A 90 -8.61 6.90 -8.17
CA VAL A 90 -10.04 6.54 -8.13
C VAL A 90 -10.60 6.67 -6.71
N LEU A 91 -9.87 6.19 -5.71
CA LEU A 91 -10.28 6.32 -4.31
C LEU A 91 -10.30 7.79 -3.83
N LYS A 92 -9.42 8.65 -4.37
CA LYS A 92 -9.39 10.09 -4.08
C LYS A 92 -10.45 10.88 -4.84
N SER A 93 -11.12 10.29 -5.83
CA SER A 93 -12.23 10.92 -6.56
C SER A 93 -13.57 10.47 -5.99
N ILE A 94 -14.12 9.37 -6.49
CA ILE A 94 -15.49 8.92 -6.20
C ILE A 94 -15.67 8.41 -4.77
N PHE A 95 -14.61 7.93 -4.12
CA PHE A 95 -14.65 7.43 -2.74
C PHE A 95 -13.99 8.38 -1.73
N ARG A 96 -13.71 9.64 -2.11
CA ARG A 96 -12.95 10.58 -1.27
C ARG A 96 -13.55 10.74 0.12
N THR A 97 -14.87 10.93 0.19
CA THR A 97 -15.59 11.13 1.44
C THR A 97 -15.53 9.87 2.30
N THR A 98 -15.89 8.72 1.73
CA THR A 98 -15.87 7.42 2.40
C THR A 98 -14.48 7.05 2.93
N ALA A 99 -13.43 7.26 2.11
CA ALA A 99 -12.05 7.00 2.48
C ALA A 99 -11.60 7.89 3.65
N ARG A 100 -11.96 9.18 3.60
CA ARG A 100 -11.68 10.13 4.68
C ARG A 100 -12.41 9.73 5.97
N GLU A 101 -13.70 9.44 5.88
CA GLU A 101 -14.51 9.05 7.05
C GLU A 101 -13.99 7.77 7.71
N ALA A 102 -13.66 6.74 6.91
CA ALA A 102 -13.05 5.51 7.42
C ALA A 102 -11.71 5.77 8.11
N ALA A 103 -10.82 6.56 7.48
CA ALA A 103 -9.54 6.92 8.07
C ALA A 103 -9.71 7.71 9.37
N THR A 104 -10.63 8.67 9.42
CA THR A 104 -10.92 9.47 10.62
C THR A 104 -11.48 8.58 11.74
N ALA A 105 -12.40 7.67 11.44
CA ALA A 105 -12.96 6.75 12.44
C ALA A 105 -11.86 5.86 13.04
N VAL A 106 -11.03 5.24 12.21
CA VAL A 106 -9.91 4.40 12.67
C VAL A 106 -8.91 5.21 13.50
N ASN A 107 -8.53 6.39 13.03
CA ASN A 107 -7.60 7.25 13.76
C ASN A 107 -8.19 7.71 15.11
N THR A 108 -9.49 7.97 15.17
CA THR A 108 -10.19 8.33 16.43
C THR A 108 -10.13 7.19 17.43
N LEU A 109 -10.41 5.95 16.98
CA LEU A 109 -10.32 4.76 17.84
C LEU A 109 -8.90 4.60 18.37
N ASN A 110 -7.92 4.60 17.47
CA ASN A 110 -6.51 4.38 17.82
C ASN A 110 -5.95 5.50 18.72
N ALA A 111 -6.40 6.75 18.55
CA ALA A 111 -6.05 7.87 19.43
C ALA A 111 -6.69 7.73 20.82
N SER A 112 -7.88 7.13 20.91
CA SER A 112 -8.56 6.82 22.17
C SER A 112 -8.36 5.36 22.58
N TYR A 113 -7.09 4.93 22.57
CA TYR A 113 -6.70 3.55 22.87
C TYR A 113 -7.29 3.05 24.20
N SER A 114 -7.22 3.88 25.24
CA SER A 114 -7.64 3.54 26.61
C SER A 114 -9.15 3.45 26.82
N LYS A 115 -9.96 4.03 25.92
CA LYS A 115 -11.42 4.07 26.04
C LYS A 115 -12.10 3.43 24.83
N TRP A 116 -12.19 4.14 23.71
CA TRP A 116 -13.03 3.70 22.59
C TRP A 116 -12.48 2.46 21.89
N LEU A 117 -11.16 2.34 21.73
CA LEU A 117 -10.58 1.12 21.16
C LEU A 117 -10.68 -0.06 22.12
N ARG A 118 -10.46 0.15 23.43
CA ARG A 118 -10.64 -0.91 24.44
C ARG A 118 -12.08 -1.43 24.44
N LEU A 119 -13.07 -0.54 24.45
CA LEU A 119 -14.49 -0.93 24.37
C LEU A 119 -14.81 -1.66 23.05
N LEU A 120 -14.23 -1.24 21.93
CA LEU A 120 -14.34 -1.97 20.67
C LEU A 120 -13.74 -3.38 20.78
N GLN A 121 -12.56 -3.52 21.39
CA GLN A 121 -11.90 -4.81 21.59
C GLN A 121 -12.73 -5.74 22.48
N ASP A 122 -13.40 -5.21 23.50
CA ASP A 122 -14.30 -5.98 24.36
C ASP A 122 -15.51 -6.48 23.57
N VAL A 123 -16.12 -5.62 22.74
CA VAL A 123 -17.20 -6.04 21.82
C VAL A 123 -16.69 -7.07 20.81
N GLN A 124 -15.50 -6.88 20.23
CA GLN A 124 -14.92 -7.85 19.30
C GLN A 124 -14.68 -9.22 19.95
N LYS A 125 -14.21 -9.25 21.21
CA LYS A 125 -14.06 -10.51 21.95
C LYS A 125 -15.41 -11.19 22.18
N GLN A 126 -16.45 -10.44 22.53
CA GLN A 126 -17.80 -10.97 22.71
C GLN A 126 -18.36 -11.55 21.41
N GLU A 127 -18.19 -10.85 20.28
CA GLU A 127 -18.83 -11.21 19.00
C GLU A 127 -18.02 -12.20 18.16
N TYR A 128 -16.69 -12.20 18.29
CA TYR A 128 -15.80 -12.94 17.39
C TYR A 128 -14.84 -13.90 18.12
N ASP A 129 -14.87 -13.96 19.45
CA ASP A 129 -13.91 -14.66 20.30
C ASP A 129 -12.43 -14.24 20.07
N LYS A 130 -12.23 -13.06 19.49
CA LYS A 130 -10.90 -12.48 19.24
C LYS A 130 -10.96 -10.99 18.98
N THR A 131 -9.85 -10.31 19.24
CA THR A 131 -9.65 -8.92 18.86
C THR A 131 -9.18 -8.82 17.41
N ARG A 132 -9.59 -7.74 16.72
CA ARG A 132 -9.13 -7.42 15.37
C ARG A 132 -8.56 -6.02 15.36
N ALA A 133 -7.31 -5.88 14.92
CA ALA A 133 -6.65 -4.59 14.85
C ALA A 133 -7.37 -3.64 13.87
N MET A 134 -7.52 -2.39 14.28
CA MET A 134 -7.97 -1.29 13.42
C MET A 134 -6.75 -0.66 12.75
N ILE A 135 -6.59 -0.86 11.45
CA ILE A 135 -5.35 -0.50 10.74
C ILE A 135 -5.47 0.93 10.21
N ALA A 136 -4.66 1.84 10.75
CA ALA A 136 -4.63 3.22 10.30
C ALA A 136 -4.14 3.37 8.86
N LEU A 137 -4.71 4.34 8.15
CA LEU A 137 -4.26 4.70 6.81
C LEU A 137 -2.90 5.41 6.91
N CYS A 138 -1.89 4.86 6.24
CA CYS A 138 -0.56 5.44 6.15
C CYS A 138 -0.33 5.93 4.70
N PRO A 139 -0.30 7.25 4.44
CA PRO A 139 -0.26 7.80 3.08
C PRO A 139 0.88 7.27 2.21
N ASN A 140 2.02 6.97 2.83
CA ASN A 140 3.26 6.59 2.14
C ASN A 140 3.41 5.07 1.97
N ARG A 141 2.61 4.26 2.66
CA ARG A 141 2.67 2.80 2.58
C ARG A 141 1.72 2.28 1.50
N GLN A 142 2.25 1.47 0.58
CA GLN A 142 1.44 0.75 -0.41
C GLN A 142 0.41 -0.14 0.30
N ASN A 143 -0.83 -0.22 -0.22
CA ASN A 143 -1.94 -1.00 0.36
C ASN A 143 -2.51 -0.55 1.71
N SER A 144 -2.04 0.55 2.29
CA SER A 144 -2.57 1.02 3.58
C SER A 144 -4.07 1.38 3.56
N MET A 145 -4.59 1.88 2.43
CA MET A 145 -6.02 2.13 2.25
C MET A 145 -6.82 0.81 2.26
N GLN A 146 -6.30 -0.21 1.59
CA GLN A 146 -6.93 -1.54 1.57
C GLN A 146 -6.97 -2.15 2.97
N ASP A 147 -5.87 -2.05 3.71
CA ASP A 147 -5.77 -2.56 5.08
C ASP A 147 -6.74 -1.82 6.01
N CYS A 148 -6.84 -0.50 5.89
CA CYS A 148 -7.79 0.33 6.62
C CYS A 148 -9.24 -0.06 6.34
N PHE A 149 -9.62 -0.19 5.06
CA PHE A 149 -10.98 -0.56 4.68
C PHE A 149 -11.30 -2.00 5.10
N THR A 150 -10.35 -2.91 4.94
CA THR A 150 -10.52 -4.31 5.30
C THR A 150 -10.68 -4.50 6.80
N SER A 151 -9.87 -3.83 7.62
CA SER A 151 -10.01 -3.88 9.08
C SER A 151 -11.34 -3.29 9.54
N SER A 152 -11.77 -2.17 8.95
CA SER A 152 -13.07 -1.55 9.22
C SER A 152 -14.23 -2.49 8.88
N LEU A 153 -14.24 -3.09 7.69
CA LEU A 153 -15.29 -4.02 7.26
C LEU A 153 -15.31 -5.31 8.10
N ARG A 154 -14.14 -5.84 8.49
CA ARG A 154 -14.04 -7.03 9.37
C ARG A 154 -14.54 -6.77 10.78
N SER A 155 -14.56 -5.50 11.21
CA SER A 155 -15.05 -5.07 12.52
C SER A 155 -16.44 -4.40 12.44
N LYS A 156 -17.12 -4.47 11.29
CA LYS A 156 -18.39 -3.77 11.05
C LYS A 156 -19.42 -4.04 12.15
N THR A 157 -19.73 -5.31 12.44
CA THR A 157 -20.73 -5.68 13.45
C THR A 157 -20.36 -5.14 14.82
N ALA A 158 -19.10 -5.32 15.24
CA ALA A 158 -18.62 -4.80 16.51
C ALA A 158 -18.69 -3.25 16.59
N LEU A 159 -18.38 -2.55 15.50
CA LEU A 159 -18.49 -1.09 15.42
C LEU A 159 -19.95 -0.63 15.51
N THR A 160 -20.88 -1.33 14.86
CA THR A 160 -22.31 -1.04 14.95
C THR A 160 -22.83 -1.29 16.36
N ILE A 161 -22.47 -2.40 17.01
CA ILE A 161 -22.86 -2.69 18.40
C ILE A 161 -22.29 -1.64 19.36
N LEU A 162 -21.02 -1.28 19.19
CA LEU A 162 -20.38 -0.24 20.00
C LEU A 162 -21.13 1.09 19.88
N SER A 163 -21.48 1.49 18.66
CA SER A 163 -22.30 2.68 18.43
C SER A 163 -23.66 2.55 19.13
N CYS A 164 -24.41 1.45 18.94
CA CYS A 164 -25.71 1.27 19.59
C CYS A 164 -25.63 1.39 21.13
N ARG A 165 -24.53 0.92 21.74
CA ARG A 165 -24.32 0.98 23.19
C ARG A 165 -23.97 2.38 23.70
N TYR A 166 -23.24 3.18 22.92
CA TYR A 166 -22.59 4.40 23.42
C TYR A 166 -22.90 5.69 22.63
N ALA A 167 -23.62 5.64 21.50
CA ALA A 167 -23.90 6.82 20.68
C ALA A 167 -24.69 7.92 21.42
N CYS A 168 -25.54 7.52 22.36
CA CYS A 168 -26.30 8.43 23.23
C CYS A 168 -25.55 8.80 24.52
N SER A 169 -24.38 8.23 24.77
CA SER A 169 -23.58 8.52 25.96
C SER A 169 -22.79 9.82 25.80
N GLY A 170 -22.59 10.55 26.89
CA GLY A 170 -21.72 11.73 26.90
C GLY A 170 -20.30 11.39 26.44
N GLY A 171 -19.81 12.12 25.42
CA GLY A 171 -18.45 11.98 24.91
C GLY A 171 -18.27 11.06 23.70
N TRP A 172 -19.34 10.53 23.10
CA TRP A 172 -19.25 9.78 21.84
C TRP A 172 -18.67 10.64 20.70
N PRO A 173 -17.55 10.22 20.06
CA PRO A 173 -16.93 11.00 19.00
C PRO A 173 -17.83 11.10 17.77
N SER A 174 -18.01 12.31 17.22
CA SER A 174 -18.80 12.54 16.01
C SER A 174 -18.29 11.75 14.79
N SER A 175 -16.98 11.49 14.73
CA SER A 175 -16.34 10.66 13.71
C SER A 175 -16.76 9.19 13.75
N LEU A 176 -17.32 8.71 14.87
CA LEU A 176 -17.80 7.32 15.03
C LEU A 176 -19.31 7.17 14.78
N ARG A 177 -20.03 8.23 14.39
CA ARG A 177 -21.46 8.16 14.01
C ARG A 177 -21.68 7.53 12.64
N LYS A 178 -20.70 7.58 11.74
CA LYS A 178 -20.82 7.06 10.36
C LYS A 178 -20.98 5.53 10.25
N PRO A 179 -20.37 4.72 11.13
CA PRO A 179 -20.72 3.31 11.31
C PRO A 179 -22.21 2.96 11.47
N GLU A 180 -23.10 3.92 11.75
CA GLU A 180 -24.56 3.73 11.81
C GLU A 180 -25.23 3.80 10.42
N CYS A 181 -24.55 4.41 9.44
CA CYS A 181 -25.07 4.68 8.10
C CYS A 181 -24.84 3.49 7.16
N ARG A 182 -25.93 2.98 6.55
CA ARG A 182 -25.85 1.84 5.61
C ARG A 182 -25.08 2.22 4.35
N GLU A 183 -25.27 3.42 3.84
CA GLU A 183 -24.62 3.94 2.64
C GLU A 183 -23.09 3.98 2.80
N PHE A 184 -22.60 4.36 3.98
CA PHE A 184 -21.17 4.35 4.29
C PHE A 184 -20.57 2.96 4.10
N TRP A 185 -21.19 1.92 4.66
CA TRP A 185 -20.69 0.55 4.56
C TRP A 185 -20.75 -0.02 3.15
N THR A 186 -21.80 0.31 2.39
CA THR A 186 -21.92 -0.07 0.97
C THR A 186 -20.80 0.58 0.16
N SER A 187 -20.62 1.90 0.31
CA SER A 187 -19.56 2.64 -0.37
C SER A 187 -18.16 2.15 0.02
N LEU A 188 -17.93 1.81 1.29
CA LEU A 188 -16.65 1.28 1.76
C LEU A 188 -16.37 -0.12 1.17
N ALA A 189 -17.40 -0.95 1.03
CA ALA A 189 -17.28 -2.27 0.39
C ALA A 189 -16.98 -2.14 -1.11
N GLU A 190 -17.60 -1.20 -1.81
CA GLU A 190 -17.29 -0.87 -3.20
C GLU A 190 -15.86 -0.36 -3.37
N ALA A 191 -15.44 0.58 -2.51
CA ALA A 191 -14.07 1.09 -2.48
C ALA A 191 -13.04 -0.05 -2.29
N LYS A 192 -13.32 -1.02 -1.41
CA LYS A 192 -12.48 -2.21 -1.24
C LYS A 192 -12.47 -3.11 -2.48
N ARG A 193 -13.61 -3.29 -3.17
CA ARG A 193 -13.68 -4.10 -4.39
C ARG A 193 -12.81 -3.53 -5.50
N VAL A 194 -12.79 -2.21 -5.68
CA VAL A 194 -11.88 -1.55 -6.63
C VAL A 194 -10.42 -1.92 -6.34
N TYR A 195 -10.04 -1.96 -5.05
CA TYR A 195 -8.69 -2.38 -4.65
C TYR A 195 -8.41 -3.87 -4.90
N LEU A 196 -9.39 -4.75 -4.69
CA LEU A 196 -9.22 -6.18 -4.94
C LEU A 196 -9.06 -6.48 -6.43
N ILE A 197 -9.83 -5.82 -7.29
CA ILE A 197 -9.73 -5.97 -8.76
C ILE A 197 -8.30 -5.62 -9.22
N SER A 198 -7.70 -4.55 -8.69
CA SER A 198 -6.31 -4.23 -9.00
C SER A 198 -5.29 -5.28 -8.55
N CYS A 199 -5.52 -5.97 -7.42
CA CYS A 199 -4.63 -7.04 -6.98
C CYS A 199 -4.75 -8.30 -7.85
N PHE A 200 -5.96 -8.62 -8.34
CA PHE A 200 -6.18 -9.76 -9.23
C PHE A 200 -5.58 -9.54 -10.62
N LEU A 201 -5.55 -8.29 -11.12
CA LEU A 201 -4.88 -7.95 -12.39
C LEU A 201 -3.34 -8.09 -12.34
N LEU A 202 -2.76 -8.34 -11.17
CA LEU A 202 -1.32 -8.48 -10.96
C LEU A 202 -0.87 -9.92 -10.70
N LEU A 203 -1.81 -10.88 -10.65
CA LEU A 203 -1.47 -12.29 -10.56
C LEU A 203 -1.29 -12.84 -11.98
N PRO A 204 -0.18 -13.54 -12.29
CA PRO A 204 -0.06 -14.25 -13.54
C PRO A 204 -1.17 -15.31 -13.63
N ALA A 205 -1.83 -15.36 -14.78
CA ALA A 205 -2.78 -16.41 -15.14
C ALA A 205 -2.09 -17.77 -15.25
#